data_AF-A0A7V8T0Z3-F1
#
_entry.id   AF-A0A7V8T0Z3-F1
#
_cell.length_a   1.000
_cell.length_b   1.000
_cell.length_c   1.000
_cell.angle_alpha   90.00
_cell.angle_beta   90.00
_cell.angle_gamma   90.00
#
_symmetry.space_group_name_H-M   'P 1'
#
loop_
_entity.id
_entity.type
_entity.pdbx_description
1 polymer ?
#
loop_
_entity_poly.entity_id
_entity_poly.type
_entity_poly.pdbx_seq_one_letter_code
_entity_poly.pdbx_strand_id
1 'polypeptide(L)'
;MGKVNIGRVLLGGIVAGIVGNILGYLVDGLMLAPQWAAAMKTLGRPELSVNQIVAFNLIGLLYGILVVGLYAVMRPHFGAGPTTAVYAGLGAWAIGTLLPNTSLMVVAGLFPRRLAAVTTAAAIIESVAAALAGAALYKEGASSARSMAARA
;
A
#
# COMPACT_ATOMS: atom_id res chain seq x y z
N MET A 1 11.85 13.54 20.06
CA MET A 1 11.08 12.73 19.08
C MET A 1 9.94 13.60 18.58
N GLY A 2 9.88 13.90 17.28
CA GLY A 2 8.76 14.65 16.72
C GLY A 2 7.46 13.87 16.88
N LYS A 3 6.38 14.51 17.34
CA LYS A 3 5.08 13.84 17.44
C LYS A 3 4.57 13.52 16.03
N VAL A 4 4.18 12.26 15.81
CA VAL A 4 3.50 11.82 14.58
C VAL A 4 2.25 12.69 14.40
N ASN A 5 2.12 13.29 13.21
CA ASN A 5 0.98 14.13 12.88
C ASN A 5 -0.13 13.29 12.26
N ILE A 6 -1.09 12.84 13.08
CA ILE A 6 -2.18 11.96 12.63
C ILE A 6 -3.01 12.60 11.50
N GLY A 7 -3.28 13.89 11.54
CA GLY A 7 -4.00 14.57 10.45
C GLY A 7 -3.26 14.49 9.11
N ARG A 8 -1.93 14.57 9.13
CA ARG A 8 -1.09 14.41 7.94
C ARG A 8 -0.94 12.96 7.51
N VAL A 9 -0.96 12.01 8.45
CA VAL A 9 -1.02 10.58 8.14
C VAL A 9 -2.32 10.25 7.42
N LEU A 10 -3.46 10.73 7.90
CA LEU A 10 -4.75 10.50 7.25
C LEU A 10 -4.82 11.13 5.87
N LEU A 11 -4.44 12.41 5.73
CA LEU A 11 -4.46 13.11 4.45
C LEU A 11 -3.52 12.43 3.42
N GLY A 12 -2.25 12.24 3.78
CA GLY A 12 -1.30 11.58 2.89
C GLY A 12 -1.70 10.14 2.61
N GLY A 13 -2.25 9.46 3.61
CA GLY A 13 -2.70 8.07 3.54
C GLY A 13 -3.85 7.85 2.56
N ILE A 14 -4.84 8.73 2.56
CA ILE A 14 -5.94 8.70 1.59
C ILE A 14 -5.38 8.87 0.17
N VAL A 15 -4.47 9.82 -0.04
CA VAL A 15 -3.84 10.02 -1.35
C VAL A 15 -3.01 8.80 -1.77
N ALA A 16 -2.23 8.22 -0.86
CA ALA A 16 -1.51 6.99 -1.10
C ALA A 16 -2.45 5.85 -1.51
N GLY A 17 -3.56 5.68 -0.80
CA GLY A 17 -4.55 4.66 -1.10
C GLY A 17 -5.25 4.86 -2.45
N ILE A 18 -5.56 6.10 -2.83
CA ILE A 18 -6.10 6.42 -4.16
C ILE A 18 -5.10 6.04 -5.26
N VAL A 19 -3.83 6.42 -5.10
CA VAL A 19 -2.77 6.07 -6.06
C VAL A 19 -2.62 4.56 -6.17
N GLY A 20 -2.59 3.85 -5.04
CA GLY A 20 -2.53 2.39 -5.00
C GLY A 20 -3.73 1.75 -5.70
N ASN A 21 -4.96 2.19 -5.42
CA ASN A 21 -6.18 1.67 -6.05
C ASN A 21 -6.20 1.91 -7.56
N ILE A 22 -5.75 3.07 -8.05
CA ILE A 22 -5.68 3.35 -9.48
C ILE A 22 -4.71 2.38 -10.16
N LEU A 23 -3.49 2.24 -9.62
CA LEU A 23 -2.48 1.37 -10.21
C LEU A 23 -2.90 -0.11 -10.13
N GLY A 24 -3.42 -0.55 -8.99
CA GLY A 24 -3.97 -1.88 -8.79
C GLY A 24 -5.16 -2.16 -9.72
N TYR A 25 -6.01 -1.16 -10.01
CA TYR A 25 -7.06 -1.33 -11.02
C TYR A 25 -6.49 -1.55 -12.43
N LEU A 26 -5.43 -0.84 -12.82
CA LEU A 26 -4.79 -1.06 -14.12
C LEU A 26 -4.21 -2.48 -14.23
N VAL A 27 -3.60 -2.98 -13.15
CA VAL A 27 -2.97 -4.30 -13.10
C VAL A 27 -4.01 -5.40 -12.92
N ASP A 28 -4.73 -5.42 -11.81
CA ASP A 28 -5.64 -6.51 -11.45
C ASP A 28 -7.01 -6.37 -12.09
N GLY A 29 -7.52 -5.15 -12.20
CA GLY A 29 -8.85 -4.85 -12.75
C GLY A 29 -8.94 -4.80 -14.28
N LEU A 30 -7.83 -4.56 -14.97
CA LEU A 30 -7.78 -4.55 -16.44
C LEU A 30 -6.86 -5.64 -16.99
N MET A 31 -5.56 -5.60 -16.67
CA MET A 31 -4.58 -6.50 -17.28
C MET A 31 -4.75 -7.97 -16.84
N LEU A 32 -5.08 -8.21 -15.57
CA LEU A 32 -5.22 -9.55 -14.99
C LEU A 32 -6.66 -9.99 -14.75
N ALA A 33 -7.65 -9.18 -15.15
CA ALA A 33 -9.06 -9.48 -14.91
C ALA A 33 -9.50 -10.84 -15.46
N PRO A 34 -9.15 -11.25 -16.69
CA PRO A 34 -9.49 -12.58 -17.21
C PRO A 34 -8.89 -13.73 -16.36
N GLN A 35 -7.68 -13.53 -15.83
CA GLN A 35 -6.96 -14.51 -15.03
C GLN A 35 -7.58 -14.63 -13.63
N TRP A 36 -7.99 -13.52 -13.03
CA TRP A 36 -8.76 -13.52 -11.78
C TRP A 36 -10.12 -14.19 -11.94
N ALA A 37 -10.86 -13.88 -13.01
CA ALA A 37 -12.15 -14.51 -13.31
C ALA A 37 -12.01 -16.03 -13.49
N ALA A 38 -11.02 -16.47 -14.28
CA ALA A 38 -10.73 -17.88 -14.46
C ALA A 38 -10.37 -18.57 -13.13
N ALA A 39 -9.54 -17.94 -12.30
CA ALA A 39 -9.16 -18.52 -11.02
C ALA A 39 -10.33 -18.62 -10.04
N MET A 40 -11.19 -17.59 -9.96
CA MET A 40 -12.41 -17.64 -9.13
C MET A 40 -13.34 -18.76 -9.57
N LYS A 41 -13.48 -18.97 -10.89
CA LYS A 41 -14.24 -20.10 -11.44
C LYS A 41 -13.66 -21.45 -11.02
N THR A 42 -12.32 -21.61 -11.01
CA THR A 42 -11.70 -22.86 -10.53
C THR A 42 -11.95 -23.14 -9.05
N LEU A 43 -12.17 -22.09 -8.25
CA LEU A 43 -12.55 -22.19 -6.84
C LEU A 43 -14.06 -22.39 -6.63
N GLY A 44 -14.85 -22.54 -7.70
CA GLY A 44 -16.31 -22.63 -7.63
C GLY A 44 -16.97 -21.34 -7.12
N ARG A 45 -16.29 -20.20 -7.27
CA ARG A 45 -16.78 -18.89 -6.82
C ARG A 45 -17.24 -18.05 -8.02
N PRO A 46 -18.27 -17.21 -7.84
CA PRO A 46 -18.63 -16.22 -8.85
C PRO A 46 -17.52 -15.17 -8.97
N GLU A 47 -17.58 -14.39 -10.05
CA GLU A 47 -16.78 -13.17 -10.18
C GLU A 47 -17.10 -12.18 -9.06
N LEU A 48 -16.16 -11.27 -8.80
CA LEU A 48 -16.31 -10.27 -7.76
C LEU A 48 -17.47 -9.33 -8.09
N SER A 49 -18.41 -9.21 -7.16
CA SER A 49 -19.48 -8.22 -7.25
C SER A 49 -18.95 -6.80 -7.09
N VAL A 50 -19.74 -5.81 -7.56
CA VAL A 50 -19.45 -4.38 -7.36
C VAL A 50 -19.21 -4.05 -5.88
N ASN A 51 -20.00 -4.62 -4.97
CA ASN A 51 -19.85 -4.39 -3.53
C ASN A 51 -18.51 -4.92 -2.99
N GLN A 52 -18.04 -6.08 -3.49
CA GLN A 52 -16.73 -6.61 -3.12
C GLN A 52 -15.59 -5.74 -3.67
N ILE A 53 -15.73 -5.23 -4.90
CA ILE A 53 -14.76 -4.30 -5.49
C ILE A 53 -14.69 -3.01 -4.68
N VAL A 54 -15.83 -2.46 -4.25
CA VAL A 54 -15.86 -1.28 -3.36
C VAL A 54 -15.16 -1.60 -2.02
N ALA A 55 -15.42 -2.77 -1.43
CA ALA A 55 -14.76 -3.19 -0.20
C ALA A 55 -13.23 -3.29 -0.37
N PHE A 56 -12.74 -3.84 -1.48
CA PHE A 56 -11.31 -3.87 -1.79
C PHE A 56 -10.71 -2.46 -1.90
N ASN A 57 -11.40 -1.52 -2.55
CA ASN A 57 -10.93 -0.14 -2.63
C ASN A 57 -10.86 0.52 -1.25
N LEU A 58 -11.81 0.24 -0.34
CA LEU A 58 -11.76 0.74 1.04
C LEU A 58 -10.59 0.14 1.82
N ILE A 59 -10.29 -1.15 1.61
CA ILE A 59 -9.10 -1.80 2.17
C ILE A 59 -7.83 -1.13 1.62
N GLY A 60 -7.78 -0.83 0.32
CA GLY A 60 -6.66 -0.10 -0.30
C GLY A 60 -6.46 1.31 0.26
N LEU A 61 -7.55 2.03 0.58
CA LEU A 61 -7.48 3.31 1.29
C LEU A 61 -6.88 3.16 2.69
N LEU A 62 -7.32 2.16 3.45
CA LEU A 62 -6.77 1.86 4.76
C LEU A 62 -5.28 1.47 4.66
N TYR A 63 -4.92 0.66 3.68
CA TYR A 63 -3.53 0.28 3.39
C TYR A 63 -2.67 1.52 3.14
N GLY A 64 -3.14 2.47 2.32
CA GLY A 64 -2.46 3.75 2.09
C GLY A 64 -2.21 4.54 3.39
N ILE A 65 -3.19 4.59 4.29
CA ILE A 65 -3.04 5.21 5.62
C ILE A 65 -1.94 4.52 6.44
N LEU A 66 -1.91 3.19 6.44
CA LEU A 66 -0.88 2.43 7.15
C LEU A 66 0.51 2.64 6.54
N VAL A 67 0.63 2.72 5.21
CA VAL A 67 1.89 3.01 4.50
C VAL A 67 2.45 4.37 4.92
N VAL A 68 1.61 5.41 4.97
CA VAL A 68 2.05 6.76 5.39
C VAL A 68 2.30 6.81 6.89
N GLY A 69 1.57 6.05 7.70
CA GLY A 69 1.87 5.86 9.12
C GLY A 69 3.25 5.23 9.34
N LEU A 70 3.59 4.20 8.57
CA LEU A 70 4.91 3.57 8.59
C LEU A 70 6.00 4.57 8.18
N TYR A 71 5.80 5.32 7.09
CA TYR A 71 6.69 6.41 6.71
C TYR A 71 6.91 7.42 7.85
N ALA A 72 5.83 7.84 8.51
CA ALA A 72 5.88 8.81 9.60
C ALA A 72 6.70 8.30 10.81
N VAL A 73 6.61 7.00 11.12
CA VAL A 73 7.39 6.35 12.20
C VAL A 73 8.85 6.15 11.81
N MET A 74 9.14 5.89 10.52
CA MET A 74 10.50 5.72 10.01
C MET A 74 11.24 7.06 9.88
N ARG A 75 10.52 8.14 9.53
CA ARG A 75 11.10 9.46 9.24
C ARG A 75 12.09 9.99 10.29
N PRO A 76 11.88 9.89 11.61
CA PRO A 76 12.85 10.35 12.61
C PRO A 76 14.17 9.57 12.63
N HIS A 77 14.18 8.34 12.11
CA HIS A 77 15.32 7.43 12.17
C HIS A 77 16.09 7.38 10.84
N PHE A 78 15.36 7.40 9.73
CA PHE A 78 15.91 7.29 8.37
C PHE A 78 16.03 8.65 7.65
N GLY A 79 15.53 9.71 8.27
CA GLY A 79 15.46 11.04 7.68
C GLY A 79 14.20 11.26 6.84
N ALA A 80 13.94 12.52 6.53
CA ALA A 80 12.85 12.92 5.64
C ALA A 80 13.28 12.78 4.18
N GLY A 81 12.44 12.17 3.35
CA GLY A 81 12.66 12.15 1.91
C GLY A 81 12.06 10.95 1.19
N PRO A 82 12.28 10.87 -0.13
CA PRO A 82 11.77 9.79 -0.97
C PRO A 82 12.36 8.43 -0.61
N THR A 83 13.62 8.34 -0.19
CA THR A 83 14.25 7.07 0.19
C THR A 83 13.51 6.38 1.34
N THR A 84 13.15 7.13 2.39
CA THR A 84 12.35 6.61 3.52
C THR A 84 10.95 6.18 3.07
N ALA A 85 10.35 6.87 2.10
CA ALA A 85 9.06 6.50 1.53
C ALA A 85 9.16 5.19 0.72
N VAL A 86 10.24 4.99 -0.03
CA VAL A 86 10.50 3.72 -0.74
C VAL A 86 10.62 2.58 0.28
N TYR A 87 11.37 2.75 1.37
CA TYR A 87 11.47 1.70 2.40
C TYR A 87 10.12 1.42 3.08
N ALA A 88 9.32 2.44 3.35
CA ALA A 88 7.97 2.26 3.88
C ALA A 88 7.06 1.50 2.89
N GLY A 89 7.10 1.87 1.60
CA GLY A 89 6.36 1.19 0.54
C GLY A 89 6.77 -0.27 0.37
N LEU A 90 8.08 -0.57 0.37
CA LEU A 90 8.60 -1.94 0.28
C LEU A 90 8.27 -2.77 1.52
N GLY A 91 8.34 -2.18 2.72
CA GLY A 91 7.93 -2.85 3.96
C GLY A 91 6.44 -3.18 3.96
N ALA A 92 5.61 -2.22 3.54
CA ALA A 92 4.18 -2.44 3.41
C ALA A 92 3.85 -3.46 2.31
N TRP A 93 4.58 -3.47 1.18
CA TRP A 93 4.43 -4.46 0.12
C TRP A 93 4.76 -5.87 0.63
N ALA A 94 5.85 -6.01 1.37
CA ALA A 94 6.26 -7.30 1.90
C ALA A 94 5.18 -7.89 2.82
N ILE A 95 4.64 -7.08 3.73
CA ILE A 95 3.64 -7.51 4.71
C ILE A 95 2.25 -7.67 4.08
N GLY A 96 1.84 -6.70 3.25
CA GLY A 96 0.48 -6.63 2.71
C GLY A 96 0.26 -7.44 1.43
N THR A 97 1.32 -7.82 0.72
CA THR A 97 1.20 -8.48 -0.59
C THR A 97 2.08 -9.72 -0.70
N LEU A 98 3.40 -9.59 -0.47
CA LEU A 98 4.32 -10.72 -0.65
C LEU A 98 3.95 -11.90 0.26
N LEU A 99 3.78 -11.66 1.56
CA LEU A 99 3.45 -12.71 2.52
C LEU A 99 2.05 -13.33 2.27
N PRO A 100 0.96 -12.54 2.10
CA PRO A 100 -0.35 -13.11 1.79
C PRO A 100 -0.39 -13.87 0.47
N ASN A 101 0.21 -13.35 -0.60
CA ASN A 101 0.20 -14.04 -1.89
C ASN A 101 1.04 -15.32 -1.83
N THR A 102 2.19 -15.30 -1.16
CA THR A 102 3.00 -16.51 -1.00
C THR A 102 2.25 -17.57 -0.18
N SER A 103 1.69 -17.19 0.96
CA SER A 103 1.00 -18.13 1.84
C SER A 103 -0.30 -18.68 1.22
N LEU A 104 -1.17 -17.81 0.73
CA LEU A 104 -2.50 -18.20 0.26
C LEU A 104 -2.47 -18.72 -1.18
N MET A 105 -1.79 -18.02 -2.08
CA MET A 105 -1.83 -18.36 -3.51
C MET A 105 -0.85 -19.48 -3.84
N VAL A 106 0.36 -19.46 -3.26
CA VAL A 106 1.42 -20.41 -3.62
C VAL A 106 1.43 -21.63 -2.69
N VAL A 107 1.55 -21.43 -1.38
CA VAL A 107 1.68 -22.52 -0.40
C VAL A 107 0.36 -23.27 -0.24
N ALA A 108 -0.76 -22.57 0.01
CA ALA A 108 -2.08 -23.18 0.09
C ALA A 108 -2.67 -23.54 -1.30
N GLY A 109 -2.03 -23.09 -2.38
CA GLY A 109 -2.42 -23.46 -3.75
C GLY A 109 -3.77 -22.91 -4.21
N LEU A 110 -4.25 -21.80 -3.61
CA LEU A 110 -5.57 -21.26 -3.95
C LEU A 110 -5.63 -20.62 -5.35
N PHE A 111 -4.50 -20.17 -5.90
CA PHE A 111 -4.48 -19.46 -7.17
C PHE A 111 -3.30 -19.89 -8.05
N PRO A 112 -3.37 -19.71 -9.38
CA PRO A 112 -2.26 -20.05 -10.28
C PRO A 112 -0.97 -19.32 -9.89
N ARG A 113 0.16 -20.03 -9.85
CA ARG A 113 1.48 -19.46 -9.48
C ARG A 113 1.90 -18.29 -10.36
N ARG A 114 1.55 -18.31 -11.66
CA ARG A 114 1.83 -17.20 -12.57
C ARG A 114 1.03 -15.95 -12.20
N LEU A 115 -0.25 -16.10 -11.84
CA LEU A 115 -1.07 -14.98 -11.38
C LEU A 115 -0.47 -14.39 -10.10
N ALA A 116 -0.14 -15.24 -9.12
CA ALA A 116 0.51 -14.83 -7.89
C ALA A 116 1.83 -14.08 -8.12
N ALA A 117 2.69 -14.57 -9.01
CA ALA A 117 3.97 -13.94 -9.31
C ALA A 117 3.80 -12.54 -9.93
N VAL A 118 2.90 -12.40 -10.91
CA VAL A 118 2.71 -11.12 -11.63
C VAL A 118 2.06 -10.07 -10.74
N THR A 119 0.97 -10.39 -10.04
CA THR A 119 0.30 -9.44 -9.12
C THR A 119 1.24 -9.02 -7.97
N THR A 120 2.01 -9.97 -7.41
CA THR A 120 2.99 -9.66 -6.36
C THR A 120 4.12 -8.74 -6.85
N ALA A 121 4.65 -8.97 -8.05
CA ALA A 121 5.71 -8.13 -8.60
C ALA A 121 5.21 -6.73 -8.97
N ALA A 122 4.03 -6.64 -9.57
CA ALA A 122 3.40 -5.36 -9.93
C ALA A 122 3.13 -4.50 -8.70
N ALA A 123 2.66 -5.11 -7.60
CA ALA A 123 2.39 -4.43 -6.35
C ALA A 123 3.61 -3.73 -5.72
N ILE A 124 4.85 -4.09 -6.09
CA ILE A 124 6.04 -3.34 -5.67
C ILE A 124 5.92 -1.89 -6.15
N ILE A 125 5.58 -1.71 -7.42
CA ILE A 125 5.46 -0.38 -8.06
C ILE A 125 4.29 0.37 -7.43
N GLU A 126 3.17 -0.32 -7.20
CA GLU A 126 1.96 0.25 -6.61
C GLU A 126 2.21 0.77 -5.19
N SER A 127 2.78 -0.06 -4.31
CA SER A 127 3.07 0.30 -2.93
C SER A 127 4.13 1.39 -2.82
N VAL A 128 5.17 1.37 -3.67
CA VAL A 128 6.21 2.42 -3.66
C VAL A 128 5.65 3.74 -4.19
N ALA A 129 4.88 3.73 -5.28
CA ALA A 129 4.26 4.94 -5.82
C ALA A 129 3.25 5.55 -4.83
N ALA A 130 2.41 4.71 -4.21
CA ALA A 130 1.49 5.12 -3.14
C ALA A 130 2.24 5.76 -1.98
N ALA A 131 3.31 5.12 -1.50
CA ALA A 131 4.13 5.64 -0.41
C ALA A 131 4.76 7.01 -0.74
N LEU A 132 5.32 7.16 -1.94
CA LEU A 132 5.90 8.42 -2.41
C LEU A 132 4.85 9.54 -2.47
N ALA A 133 3.68 9.26 -3.05
CA ALA A 133 2.59 10.23 -3.16
C ALA A 133 2.08 10.67 -1.79
N GLY A 134 1.85 9.72 -0.87
CA GLY A 134 1.39 10.04 0.48
C GLY A 134 2.45 10.75 1.33
N ALA A 135 3.71 10.33 1.24
CA ALA A 135 4.82 10.93 1.95
C ALA A 135 5.07 12.39 1.53
N ALA A 136 4.85 12.73 0.26
CA ALA A 136 4.96 14.11 -0.25
C ALA A 136 4.01 15.08 0.48
N LEU A 137 2.88 14.58 0.99
CA LEU A 137 1.89 15.37 1.75
C LEU A 137 2.10 15.32 3.27
N TYR A 138 2.99 14.44 3.75
CA TYR A 138 3.26 14.27 5.18
C TYR A 138 4.23 15.33 5.70
N LYS A 139 3.85 15.99 6.80
CA LYS A 139 4.70 16.92 7.55
C LYS A 139 4.52 16.68 9.05
N GLU A 140 5.60 16.73 9.81
CA GLU A 140 5.52 16.63 11.28
C GLU A 140 4.72 17.78 11.89
N GLY A 141 4.15 17.56 13.07
CA GLY A 141 3.39 18.59 13.78
C GLY A 141 4.29 19.76 14.23
N ALA A 142 3.74 20.97 14.28
CA ALA A 142 4.45 22.23 14.60
C ALA A 142 5.14 22.26 15.98
N SER A 143 4.77 21.38 16.91
CA SER A 143 5.48 21.20 18.18
C SER A 143 6.89 20.62 18.02
N SER A 144 7.13 19.88 16.94
CA SER A 144 8.39 19.19 16.65
C SER A 144 9.42 20.13 16.02
N ALA A 145 8.95 21.05 15.16
CA ALA A 145 9.79 22.07 14.51
C ALA A 145 10.42 23.05 15.52
N ARG A 146 9.64 23.49 16.53
CA ARG A 146 10.14 24.36 17.61
C ARG A 146 11.17 23.68 18.51
N SER A 147 11.00 22.38 18.79
CA SER A 147 11.96 21.62 19.60
C SER A 147 13.29 21.36 18.91
N MET A 148 13.32 21.26 17.57
CA MET A 148 14.59 21.12 16.84
C MET A 148 15.29 22.46 16.67
N ALA A 149 14.56 23.53 16.38
CA ALA A 149 15.13 24.87 16.26
C ALA A 149 15.74 25.38 17.58
N ALA A 150 15.21 24.95 18.74
CA ALA A 150 15.76 25.30 20.05
C ALA A 150 17.00 24.45 20.45
N ARG A 151 17.38 23.45 19.65
CA ARG A 151 18.52 22.55 19.90
C ARG A 151 19.66 22.71 18.88
N ALA A 152 19.51 23.62 17.93
CA ALA A 152 20.51 24.00 16.93
C ALA A 152 21.11 25.36 17.32
#